data_AF-A0A8J2NL59-F1
#
_entry.id   AF-A0A8J2NL59-F1
#
_cell.length_a   1.000
_cell.length_b   1.000
_cell.length_c   1.000
_cell.angle_alpha   90.00
_cell.angle_beta   90.00
_cell.angle_gamma   90.00
#
_symmetry.space_group_name_H-M   'P 1'
#
loop_
_entity.id
_entity.type
_entity.pdbx_description
1 polymer ?
#
loop_
_entity_poly.entity_id
_entity_poly.type
_entity_poly.pdbx_seq_one_letter_code
_entity_poly.pdbx_strand_id
1 'polypeptide(L)'
;MRLADRQLTLWSHLHFYCRFCPDPYNPFNASNVDKYVVGDDYQPIWLTRLGKHYSEGYSMKNSFDAYLQSIGKEPETIWTQVDDAIRSVILDKEPSLIQSGRRFKKGKFFEMMRFDFVIDQDLNVFLMEANMSPNLSSKHFPPNQQLYEQVLFALFSTIGLAYGPMITSEAKVLEITDRQKMTNAQHCGTSECMGCSDDCLMCSQCLSEKDGDNIRASITEHFNRVNTRRVFPPAGKETLKHYDSSGLTAANKMLVKWFYHKCVDDPYFCY
;
A
#
# COMPACT_ATOMS: atom_id res chain seq x y z
N MET A 1 -17.20 -7.52 15.73
CA MET A 1 -17.17 -6.76 14.47
C MET A 1 -16.91 -7.73 13.33
N ARG A 2 -17.73 -7.74 12.27
CA ARG A 2 -17.55 -8.64 11.12
C ARG A 2 -16.52 -8.05 10.14
N LEU A 3 -16.04 -8.81 9.16
CA LEU A 3 -15.11 -8.28 8.15
C LEU A 3 -15.79 -7.20 7.28
N ALA A 4 -17.07 -7.37 6.96
CA ALA A 4 -17.89 -6.42 6.19
C ALA A 4 -18.01 -5.02 6.82
N ASP A 5 -17.69 -4.94 8.12
CA ASP A 5 -17.82 -3.75 8.94
C ASP A 5 -16.50 -2.99 9.07
N ARG A 6 -15.42 -3.55 8.53
CA ARG A 6 -14.06 -3.03 8.65
C ARG A 6 -13.66 -2.32 7.38
N GLN A 7 -12.78 -1.36 7.58
CA GLN A 7 -12.12 -0.63 6.51
C GLN A 7 -10.99 -1.48 5.94
N LEU A 8 -10.84 -1.44 4.62
CA LEU A 8 -9.69 -1.97 3.92
C LEU A 8 -8.60 -0.90 3.87
N THR A 9 -7.38 -1.28 4.24
CA THR A 9 -6.17 -0.47 4.00
C THR A 9 -5.17 -1.31 3.23
N LEU A 10 -4.53 -0.70 2.22
CA LEU A 10 -3.51 -1.35 1.40
C LEU A 10 -2.23 -0.53 1.46
N TRP A 11 -1.13 -1.22 1.74
CA TRP A 11 0.21 -0.65 1.85
C TRP A 11 1.16 -1.41 0.93
N SER A 12 1.96 -0.68 0.16
CA SER A 12 3.02 -1.28 -0.67
C SER A 12 4.38 -0.84 -0.15
N HIS A 13 5.32 -1.77 -0.05
CA HIS A 13 6.69 -1.45 0.33
C HIS A 13 7.37 -0.57 -0.73
N LEU A 14 8.16 0.42 -0.29
CA LEU A 14 8.82 1.40 -1.17
C LEU A 14 10.00 0.82 -1.95
N HIS A 15 10.51 -0.33 -1.52
CA HIS A 15 11.56 -1.07 -2.20
C HIS A 15 11.01 -2.35 -2.81
N PHE A 16 11.43 -2.64 -4.03
CA PHE A 16 11.15 -3.87 -4.76
C PHE A 16 12.48 -4.43 -5.30
N TYR A 17 12.42 -5.65 -5.83
CA TYR A 17 13.53 -6.25 -6.52
C TYR A 17 13.19 -6.46 -8.00
N CYS A 18 14.16 -6.23 -8.88
CA CYS A 18 14.05 -6.51 -10.30
C CYS A 18 14.65 -7.89 -10.58
N ARG A 19 13.97 -8.67 -11.42
CA ARG A 19 14.52 -9.91 -11.99
C ARG A 19 14.85 -9.66 -13.46
N PHE A 20 16.06 -10.01 -13.87
CA PHE A 20 16.54 -9.82 -15.24
C PHE A 20 16.75 -11.18 -15.92
N CYS A 21 16.43 -11.28 -17.20
CA CYS A 21 16.72 -12.48 -17.98
C CYS A 21 18.24 -12.76 -17.97
N PRO A 22 18.68 -14.01 -17.80
CA PRO A 22 20.08 -14.38 -17.94
C PRO A 22 20.69 -13.99 -19.30
N ASP A 23 19.93 -14.22 -20.38
CA ASP A 23 20.33 -13.90 -21.74
C ASP A 23 19.64 -12.64 -22.28
N PRO A 24 20.29 -11.88 -23.19
CA PRO A 24 19.65 -10.77 -23.87
C PRO A 24 18.37 -11.20 -24.60
N TYR A 25 17.25 -10.55 -24.25
CA TYR A 25 15.94 -10.84 -24.84
C TYR A 25 15.93 -10.76 -26.37
N ASN A 26 16.59 -9.74 -26.94
CA ASN A 26 16.63 -9.52 -28.38
C ASN A 26 17.84 -10.20 -29.06
N PRO A 27 17.65 -10.82 -30.24
CA PRO A 27 16.38 -11.05 -30.92
C PRO A 27 15.52 -12.11 -30.20
N PHE A 28 14.20 -11.99 -30.32
CA PHE A 28 13.24 -12.90 -29.71
C PHE A 28 13.50 -14.36 -30.12
N ASN A 29 13.51 -15.27 -29.15
CA ASN A 29 13.61 -16.71 -29.37
C ASN A 29 12.74 -17.44 -28.33
N ALA A 30 11.62 -18.01 -28.77
CA ALA A 30 10.68 -18.75 -27.92
C ALA A 30 11.28 -20.02 -27.31
N SER A 31 12.30 -20.60 -27.95
CA SER A 31 12.91 -21.86 -27.51
C SER A 31 14.01 -21.68 -26.48
N ASN A 32 14.53 -20.46 -26.28
CA ASN A 32 15.54 -20.17 -25.26
C ASN A 32 14.88 -19.61 -24.01
N VAL A 33 14.69 -20.46 -22.99
CA VAL A 33 14.07 -20.07 -21.70
C VAL A 33 14.87 -19.03 -20.93
N ASP A 34 16.19 -18.95 -21.14
CA ASP A 34 17.09 -18.00 -20.46
C ASP A 34 16.92 -16.56 -20.98
N LYS A 35 16.19 -16.38 -22.08
CA LYS A 35 15.72 -15.07 -22.53
C LYS A 35 14.48 -14.59 -21.78
N TYR A 36 13.95 -15.37 -20.85
CA TYR A 36 12.78 -15.04 -20.04
C TYR A 36 13.12 -15.18 -18.56
N VAL A 37 12.30 -14.58 -17.71
CA VAL A 37 12.38 -14.77 -16.25
C VAL A 37 11.39 -15.83 -15.84
N VAL A 38 11.76 -17.11 -16.04
CA VAL A 38 10.92 -18.27 -15.66
C VAL A 38 11.46 -18.99 -14.43
N GLY A 39 12.78 -18.97 -14.23
CA GLY A 39 13.46 -19.59 -13.08
C GLY A 39 13.94 -18.61 -12.02
N ASP A 40 14.50 -19.15 -10.94
CA ASP A 40 15.15 -18.38 -9.87
C ASP A 40 16.55 -17.88 -10.28
N ASP A 41 17.14 -18.48 -11.31
CA ASP A 41 18.43 -18.07 -11.86
C ASP A 41 18.24 -16.86 -12.79
N TYR A 42 18.24 -15.66 -12.22
CA TYR A 42 18.18 -14.39 -12.96
C TYR A 42 19.51 -13.64 -12.93
N GLN A 43 19.73 -12.79 -13.94
CA GLN A 43 20.95 -11.99 -14.04
C GLN A 43 21.04 -10.99 -12.86
N PRO A 44 22.18 -10.92 -12.16
CA PRO A 44 22.37 -9.93 -11.11
C PRO A 44 22.34 -8.49 -11.61
N ILE A 45 21.73 -7.58 -10.82
CA ILE A 45 21.54 -6.17 -11.19
C ILE A 45 22.84 -5.44 -11.54
N TRP A 46 23.98 -5.78 -10.90
CA TRP A 46 25.27 -5.13 -11.15
C TRP A 46 25.84 -5.41 -12.55
N LEU A 47 25.33 -6.42 -13.25
CA LEU A 47 25.69 -6.72 -14.65
C LEU A 47 24.74 -6.05 -15.66
N THR A 48 23.76 -5.27 -15.20
CA THR A 48 22.76 -4.61 -16.03
C THR A 48 23.07 -3.12 -16.22
N ARG A 49 22.28 -2.43 -17.04
CA ARG A 49 22.35 -0.96 -17.20
C ARG A 49 22.09 -0.20 -15.88
N LEU A 50 21.43 -0.83 -14.91
CA LEU A 50 21.17 -0.25 -13.59
C LEU A 50 22.35 -0.40 -12.63
N GLY A 51 23.34 -1.23 -12.99
CA GLY A 51 24.41 -1.66 -12.10
C GLY A 51 25.29 -0.52 -11.59
N LYS A 52 25.44 0.55 -12.38
CA LYS A 52 26.19 1.74 -11.97
C LYS A 52 25.58 2.39 -10.73
N HIS A 53 24.30 2.77 -10.79
CA HIS A 53 23.59 3.37 -9.67
C HIS A 53 23.51 2.41 -8.49
N TYR A 54 23.24 1.13 -8.74
CA TYR A 54 23.17 0.15 -7.66
C TYR A 54 24.49 0.00 -6.89
N SER A 55 25.63 0.01 -7.60
CA SER A 55 26.95 -0.08 -6.99
C SER A 55 27.35 1.17 -6.18
N GLU A 56 26.68 2.30 -6.41
CA GLU A 56 26.83 3.54 -5.62
C GLU A 56 25.99 3.51 -4.33
N GLY A 57 25.26 2.42 -4.06
CA GLY A 57 24.46 2.24 -2.85
C GLY A 57 22.99 2.63 -2.98
N TYR A 58 22.51 2.94 -4.19
CA TYR A 58 21.10 3.20 -4.43
C TYR A 58 20.28 1.90 -4.44
N SER A 59 19.02 1.98 -4.00
CA SER A 59 18.07 0.85 -4.10
C SER A 59 17.82 0.46 -5.57
N MET A 60 17.29 -0.74 -5.81
CA MET A 60 16.91 -1.15 -7.18
C MET A 60 15.88 -0.19 -7.79
N LYS A 61 14.95 0.32 -6.98
CA LYS A 61 13.99 1.36 -7.40
C LYS A 61 14.69 2.61 -7.89
N ASN A 62 15.52 3.22 -7.04
CA ASN A 62 16.18 4.47 -7.37
C ASN A 62 17.12 4.29 -8.57
N SER A 63 17.77 3.13 -8.69
CA SER A 63 18.61 2.79 -9.83
C SER A 63 17.80 2.67 -11.14
N PHE A 64 16.61 2.07 -11.07
CA PHE A 64 15.68 1.96 -12.20
C PHE A 64 15.10 3.32 -12.61
N ASP A 65 14.65 4.12 -11.64
CA ASP A 65 14.11 5.46 -11.87
C ASP A 65 15.16 6.38 -12.52
N ALA A 66 16.39 6.38 -11.99
CA ALA A 66 17.49 7.15 -12.55
C ALA A 66 17.83 6.72 -13.99
N TYR A 67 17.79 5.42 -14.27
CA TYR A 67 17.99 4.91 -15.63
C TYR A 67 16.89 5.37 -16.59
N LEU A 68 15.62 5.29 -16.20
CA LEU A 68 14.50 5.76 -17.03
C LEU A 68 14.61 7.26 -17.32
N GLN A 69 14.91 8.06 -16.30
CA GLN A 69 15.13 9.50 -16.46
C GLN A 69 16.31 9.79 -17.41
N SER A 70 17.39 9.00 -17.34
CA SER A 70 18.55 9.14 -18.23
C SER A 70 18.22 8.92 -19.72
N ILE A 71 17.12 8.20 -20.02
CA ILE A 71 16.63 7.96 -21.38
C ILE A 71 15.36 8.79 -21.70
N GLY A 72 15.07 9.81 -20.90
CA GLY A 72 13.95 10.74 -21.12
C GLY A 72 12.56 10.16 -20.80
N LYS A 73 12.49 9.13 -19.94
CA LYS A 73 11.25 8.47 -19.54
C LYS A 73 10.86 8.82 -18.10
N GLU A 74 9.56 8.96 -17.85
CA GLU A 74 9.01 9.35 -16.54
C GLU A 74 8.66 8.11 -15.69
N PRO A 75 9.36 7.83 -14.57
CA PRO A 75 9.13 6.63 -13.77
C PRO A 75 7.76 6.61 -13.07
N GLU A 76 7.22 7.78 -12.71
CA GLU A 76 5.93 7.87 -12.01
C GLU A 76 4.76 7.29 -12.82
N THR A 77 4.88 7.27 -14.16
CA THR A 77 3.91 6.60 -15.04
C THR A 77 3.79 5.10 -14.73
N ILE A 78 4.90 4.44 -14.38
CA ILE A 78 4.92 3.01 -14.00
C ILE A 78 4.33 2.85 -12.60
N TRP A 79 4.78 3.67 -11.65
CA TRP A 79 4.40 3.51 -10.24
C TRP A 79 2.93 3.78 -9.98
N THR A 80 2.32 4.68 -10.75
CA THR A 80 0.87 4.93 -10.74
C THR A 80 0.12 3.69 -11.24
N GLN A 81 0.52 3.11 -12.38
CA GLN A 81 -0.10 1.90 -12.91
C GLN A 81 0.05 0.69 -11.97
N VAL A 82 1.20 0.54 -11.30
CA VAL A 82 1.42 -0.51 -10.29
C VAL A 82 0.44 -0.35 -9.13
N ASP A 83 0.29 0.85 -8.57
CA ASP A 83 -0.65 1.09 -7.47
C ASP A 83 -2.10 0.88 -7.90
N ASP A 84 -2.47 1.34 -9.10
CA ASP A 84 -3.80 1.13 -9.66
C ASP A 84 -4.10 -0.36 -9.87
N ALA A 85 -3.14 -1.14 -10.37
CA ALA A 85 -3.28 -2.58 -10.57
C ALA A 85 -3.46 -3.32 -9.23
N ILE A 86 -2.61 -3.05 -8.22
CA ILE A 86 -2.73 -3.65 -6.88
C ILE A 86 -4.09 -3.30 -6.29
N ARG A 87 -4.47 -2.01 -6.31
CA ARG A 87 -5.73 -1.53 -5.77
C ARG A 87 -6.92 -2.22 -6.42
N SER A 88 -6.94 -2.27 -7.76
CA SER A 88 -8.04 -2.83 -8.54
C SER A 88 -8.25 -4.31 -8.26
N VAL A 89 -7.16 -5.09 -8.20
CA VAL A 89 -7.23 -6.53 -7.91
C VAL A 89 -7.79 -6.78 -6.51
N ILE A 90 -7.31 -6.05 -5.49
CA ILE A 90 -7.76 -6.32 -4.12
C ILE A 90 -9.20 -5.84 -3.89
N LEU A 91 -9.59 -4.67 -4.44
CA LEU A 91 -10.97 -4.19 -4.35
C LEU A 91 -11.95 -5.12 -5.07
N ASP A 92 -11.59 -5.68 -6.23
CA ASP A 92 -12.40 -6.70 -6.93
C ASP A 92 -12.61 -7.96 -6.06
N LYS A 93 -11.60 -8.35 -5.27
CA LYS A 93 -11.68 -9.52 -4.37
C LYS A 93 -12.30 -9.23 -3.02
N GLU A 94 -12.46 -7.96 -2.62
CA GLU A 94 -13.01 -7.57 -1.32
C GLU A 94 -14.36 -8.25 -1.00
N PRO A 95 -15.36 -8.31 -1.90
CA PRO A 95 -16.63 -9.00 -1.61
C PRO A 95 -16.45 -10.48 -1.24
N SER A 96 -15.53 -11.17 -1.93
CA SER A 96 -15.22 -12.58 -1.68
C SER A 96 -14.48 -12.78 -0.35
N LEU A 97 -13.56 -11.85 -0.01
CA LEU A 97 -12.88 -11.82 1.28
C LEU A 97 -13.88 -11.60 2.42
N ILE A 98 -14.79 -10.63 2.26
CA ILE A 98 -15.87 -10.35 3.21
C ILE A 98 -16.74 -11.59 3.40
N GLN A 99 -17.17 -12.23 2.32
CA GLN A 99 -18.00 -13.44 2.38
C GLN A 99 -17.29 -14.58 3.13
N SER A 100 -16.03 -14.86 2.77
CA SER A 100 -15.21 -15.88 3.41
C SER A 100 -14.92 -15.55 4.88
N GLY A 101 -14.83 -14.26 5.20
CA GLY A 101 -14.61 -13.72 6.53
C GLY A 101 -15.80 -13.87 7.48
N ARG A 102 -17.03 -14.05 6.97
CA ARG A 102 -18.27 -14.08 7.78
C ARG A 102 -18.27 -15.16 8.87
N ARG A 103 -17.56 -16.27 8.64
CA ARG A 103 -17.44 -17.37 9.61
C ARG A 103 -16.63 -16.98 10.85
N PHE A 104 -15.80 -15.95 10.76
CA PHE A 104 -14.98 -15.48 11.87
C PHE A 104 -15.72 -14.39 12.66
N LYS A 105 -16.07 -14.69 13.91
CA LYS A 105 -16.80 -13.75 14.80
C LYS A 105 -15.92 -12.57 15.28
N LYS A 106 -14.61 -12.78 15.32
CA LYS A 106 -13.56 -11.82 15.71
C LYS A 106 -12.30 -12.12 14.90
N GLY A 107 -11.58 -11.09 14.49
CA GLY A 107 -10.27 -11.24 13.85
C GLY A 107 -9.72 -9.89 13.37
N LYS A 108 -8.43 -9.66 13.61
CA LYS A 108 -7.62 -8.71 12.87
C LYS A 108 -6.85 -9.55 11.86
N PHE A 109 -7.18 -9.39 10.58
CA PHE A 109 -6.53 -10.11 9.50
C PHE A 109 -5.55 -9.16 8.82
N PHE A 110 -4.41 -9.68 8.45
CA PHE A 110 -3.45 -9.03 7.59
C PHE A 110 -2.89 -10.10 6.65
N GLU A 111 -2.49 -9.70 5.46
CA GLU A 111 -1.93 -10.59 4.45
C GLU A 111 -0.75 -9.86 3.79
N MET A 112 0.35 -10.56 3.60
CA MET A 112 1.47 -10.06 2.81
C MET A 112 1.41 -10.71 1.43
N MET A 113 1.29 -9.90 0.39
CA MET A 113 1.20 -10.36 -0.99
C MET A 113 2.37 -9.84 -1.81
N ARG A 114 2.89 -10.67 -2.73
CA ARG A 114 3.83 -10.24 -3.77
C ARG A 114 3.09 -10.16 -5.10
N PHE A 115 3.25 -9.03 -5.77
CA PHE A 115 2.74 -8.81 -7.11
C PHE A 115 3.92 -8.81 -8.08
N ASP A 116 3.82 -9.63 -9.12
CA ASP A 116 4.83 -9.71 -10.16
C ASP A 116 4.33 -8.94 -11.38
N PHE A 117 5.12 -7.96 -11.81
CA PHE A 117 4.82 -7.11 -12.97
C PHE A 117 5.85 -7.28 -14.06
N VAL A 118 5.41 -7.09 -15.31
CA VAL A 118 6.26 -6.91 -16.48
C VAL A 118 6.00 -5.52 -17.05
N ILE A 119 7.07 -4.85 -17.48
CA ILE A 119 7.02 -3.50 -18.03
C ILE A 119 7.51 -3.58 -19.47
N ASP A 120 6.75 -3.02 -20.41
CA ASP A 120 7.15 -2.99 -21.82
C ASP A 120 8.01 -1.76 -22.16
N GLN A 121 8.38 -1.65 -23.44
CA GLN A 121 9.18 -0.54 -23.95
C GLN A 121 8.47 0.81 -23.87
N ASP A 122 7.15 0.86 -23.77
CA ASP A 122 6.33 2.07 -23.73
C ASP A 122 5.90 2.43 -22.30
N LEU A 123 6.46 1.74 -21.30
CA LEU A 123 6.16 1.88 -19.87
C LEU A 123 4.76 1.39 -19.46
N ASN A 124 4.12 0.56 -20.28
CA ASN A 124 2.89 -0.10 -19.88
C ASN A 124 3.21 -1.21 -18.88
N VAL A 125 2.41 -1.28 -17.82
CA VAL A 125 2.58 -2.25 -16.73
C VAL A 125 1.57 -3.38 -16.87
N PHE A 126 2.06 -4.62 -16.92
CA PHE A 126 1.25 -5.82 -17.00
C PHE A 126 1.41 -6.64 -15.72
N LEU A 127 0.28 -6.92 -15.05
CA LEU A 127 0.24 -7.81 -13.90
C LEU A 127 0.34 -9.26 -14.39
N MET A 128 1.34 -10.00 -13.89
CA MET A 128 1.56 -11.40 -14.23
C MET A 128 0.92 -12.33 -13.20
N GLU A 129 1.23 -12.12 -11.92
CA GLU A 129 0.70 -12.91 -10.82
C GLU A 129 0.62 -12.10 -9.52
N ALA A 130 -0.26 -12.56 -8.62
CA ALA A 130 -0.32 -12.10 -7.23
C ALA A 130 -0.23 -13.32 -6.31
N ASN A 131 0.84 -13.39 -5.51
CA ASN A 131 1.15 -14.51 -4.64
C ASN A 131 0.94 -14.14 -3.16
N MET A 132 0.12 -14.93 -2.46
CA MET A 132 -0.22 -14.77 -1.04
C MET A 132 0.82 -15.41 -0.09
N SER A 133 1.86 -16.06 -0.61
CA SER A 133 2.91 -16.71 0.18
C SER A 133 4.27 -16.49 -0.48
N PRO A 134 4.76 -15.23 -0.49
CA PRO A 134 5.99 -14.92 -1.16
C PRO A 134 7.18 -15.59 -0.48
N ASN A 135 8.14 -16.04 -1.30
CA ASN A 135 9.39 -16.61 -0.82
C ASN A 135 10.25 -15.50 -0.17
N LEU A 136 10.61 -15.70 1.09
CA LEU A 136 11.47 -14.81 1.88
C LEU A 136 12.87 -15.41 2.14
N SER A 137 13.20 -16.51 1.47
CA SER A 137 14.51 -17.16 1.59
C SER A 137 15.58 -16.35 0.89
N SER A 138 16.55 -15.83 1.65
CA SER A 138 17.74 -15.18 1.12
C SER A 138 18.85 -16.16 0.74
N LYS A 139 18.65 -17.48 0.92
CA LYS A 139 19.70 -18.49 0.69
C LYS A 139 20.26 -18.46 -0.73
N HIS A 140 19.39 -18.21 -1.71
CA HIS A 140 19.77 -18.19 -3.12
C HIS A 140 20.38 -16.84 -3.54
N PHE A 141 19.93 -15.72 -2.94
CA PHE A 141 20.52 -14.39 -3.13
C PHE A 141 20.76 -13.69 -1.79
N PRO A 142 21.90 -13.94 -1.12
CA PRO A 142 22.22 -13.32 0.16
C PRO A 142 22.10 -11.78 0.19
N PRO A 143 22.44 -11.03 -0.88
CA PRO A 143 22.25 -9.58 -0.91
C PRO A 143 20.80 -9.11 -0.71
N ASN A 144 19.81 -9.95 -1.00
CA ASN A 144 18.39 -9.60 -0.84
C ASN A 144 17.89 -9.75 0.60
N GLN A 145 18.69 -10.33 1.51
CA GLN A 145 18.31 -10.56 2.90
C GLN A 145 17.81 -9.28 3.59
N GLN A 146 18.54 -8.18 3.43
CA GLN A 146 18.20 -6.92 4.06
C GLN A 146 16.84 -6.39 3.58
N LEU A 147 16.51 -6.55 2.31
CA LEU A 147 15.21 -6.17 1.76
C LEU A 147 14.09 -7.00 2.43
N TYR A 148 14.26 -8.31 2.56
CA TYR A 148 13.26 -9.16 3.20
C TYR A 148 13.06 -8.81 4.68
N GLU A 149 14.15 -8.53 5.40
CA GLU A 149 14.08 -8.07 6.80
C GLU A 149 13.34 -6.73 6.91
N GLN A 150 13.62 -5.77 6.02
CA GLN A 150 12.91 -4.48 5.97
C GLN A 150 11.43 -4.64 5.66
N VAL A 151 11.07 -5.50 4.70
CA VAL A 151 9.67 -5.80 4.36
C VAL A 151 8.93 -6.38 5.56
N LEU A 152 9.53 -7.36 6.24
CA LEU A 152 8.95 -7.96 7.45
C LEU A 152 8.82 -6.94 8.59
N PHE A 153 9.86 -6.13 8.81
CA PHE A 153 9.83 -5.09 9.84
C PHE A 153 8.73 -4.06 9.56
N ALA A 154 8.60 -3.61 8.30
CA ALA A 154 7.56 -2.67 7.89
C ALA A 154 6.16 -3.28 8.03
N LEU A 155 5.99 -4.56 7.64
CA LEU A 155 4.74 -5.30 7.82
C LEU A 155 4.33 -5.33 9.30
N PHE A 156 5.20 -5.83 10.17
CA PHE A 156 4.92 -5.95 11.61
C PHE A 156 4.78 -4.58 12.28
N SER A 157 5.48 -3.55 11.81
CA SER A 157 5.32 -2.18 12.31
C SER A 157 3.93 -1.65 11.96
N THR A 158 3.54 -1.73 10.69
CA THR A 158 2.27 -1.20 10.19
C THR A 158 1.08 -1.79 10.94
N ILE A 159 1.08 -3.11 11.19
CA ILE A 159 0.01 -3.78 11.93
C ILE A 159 0.11 -3.63 13.47
N GLY A 160 1.14 -2.94 13.96
CA GLY A 160 1.35 -2.64 15.38
C GLY A 160 1.87 -3.81 16.22
N LEU A 161 2.64 -4.72 15.62
CA LEU A 161 3.30 -5.86 16.30
C LEU A 161 4.82 -5.68 16.50
N ALA A 162 5.49 -4.80 15.75
CA ALA A 162 6.94 -4.64 15.84
C ALA A 162 7.40 -3.96 17.14
N TYR A 163 6.56 -3.12 17.74
CA TYR A 163 6.82 -2.45 19.00
C TYR A 163 6.11 -3.26 20.11
N GLY A 164 6.90 -3.95 20.95
CA GLY A 164 6.48 -5.03 21.86
C GLY A 164 5.41 -4.70 22.93
N PRO A 165 5.14 -5.63 23.88
CA PRO A 165 3.97 -5.58 24.75
C PRO A 165 4.16 -4.60 25.92
N MET A 166 3.99 -3.29 25.71
CA MET A 166 3.96 -2.29 26.79
C MET A 166 3.12 -1.06 26.47
N ILE A 167 2.01 -1.23 25.76
CA ILE A 167 0.99 -0.18 25.70
C ILE A 167 -0.28 -0.78 26.29
N THR A 168 -0.54 -0.49 27.57
CA THR A 168 -1.84 -0.77 28.20
C THR A 168 -2.95 -0.17 27.34
N SER A 169 -4.19 -0.65 27.48
CA SER A 169 -5.34 -0.05 26.77
C SER A 169 -5.41 1.48 26.97
N GLU A 170 -4.99 1.96 28.14
CA GLU A 170 -4.90 3.38 28.49
C GLU A 170 -3.82 4.11 27.68
N ALA A 171 -2.65 3.51 27.49
CA ALA A 171 -1.58 4.12 26.70
C ALA A 171 -1.89 4.14 25.18
N LYS A 172 -2.76 3.26 24.68
CA LYS A 172 -3.26 3.33 23.28
C LYS A 172 -4.19 4.52 23.05
N VAL A 173 -4.92 4.94 24.09
CA VAL A 173 -5.76 6.13 24.06
C VAL A 173 -4.91 7.41 24.10
N LEU A 174 -3.73 7.36 24.74
CA LEU A 174 -2.76 8.46 24.73
C LEU A 174 -2.06 8.62 23.38
N GLU A 175 -1.91 7.55 22.60
CA GLU A 175 -1.28 7.59 21.29
C GLU A 175 -2.14 8.35 20.27
N ILE A 176 -3.44 8.03 20.19
CA ILE A 176 -4.41 8.68 19.29
C ILE A 176 -5.64 9.16 20.06
N THR A 177 -5.71 10.46 20.27
CA THR A 177 -6.83 11.14 20.94
C THR A 177 -8.08 11.21 20.07
N ASP A 178 -9.25 11.40 20.71
CA ASP A 178 -10.49 11.58 19.95
C ASP A 178 -10.45 12.78 19.01
N ARG A 179 -9.70 13.84 19.38
CA ARG A 179 -9.50 15.02 18.53
C ARG A 179 -8.79 14.70 17.23
N GLN A 180 -7.85 13.76 17.22
CA GLN A 180 -7.11 13.37 16.01
C GLN A 180 -7.96 12.58 15.01
N LYS A 181 -9.06 11.97 15.46
CA LYS A 181 -10.03 11.32 14.58
C LYS A 181 -10.92 12.32 13.84
N MET A 182 -11.02 13.55 14.35
CA MET A 182 -11.89 14.58 13.80
C MET A 182 -11.23 15.26 12.60
N THR A 183 -12.04 15.52 11.57
CA THR A 183 -11.62 16.24 10.36
C THR A 183 -12.70 17.21 9.91
N ASN A 184 -12.37 18.17 9.04
CA ASN A 184 -13.32 19.12 8.47
C ASN A 184 -14.01 20.00 9.53
N ALA A 185 -13.22 20.60 10.42
CA ALA A 185 -13.72 21.41 11.54
C ALA A 185 -14.62 22.58 11.08
N GLN A 186 -14.36 23.15 9.90
CA GLN A 186 -15.18 24.24 9.34
C GLN A 186 -16.62 23.79 9.09
N HIS A 187 -16.81 22.61 8.50
CA HIS A 187 -18.16 22.08 8.23
C HIS A 187 -18.84 21.60 9.52
N CYS A 188 -18.11 20.94 10.42
CA CYS A 188 -18.67 20.49 11.70
C CYS A 188 -19.16 21.62 12.61
N GLY A 189 -18.68 22.85 12.42
CA GLY A 189 -19.12 24.04 13.14
C GLY A 189 -20.39 24.70 12.59
N THR A 190 -20.94 24.23 11.47
CA THR A 190 -22.15 24.83 10.88
C THR A 190 -23.43 24.30 11.52
N SER A 191 -24.53 25.02 11.32
CA SER A 191 -25.87 24.58 11.74
C SER A 191 -26.36 23.31 11.03
N GLU A 192 -25.76 22.95 9.90
CA GLU A 192 -26.12 21.77 9.12
C GLU A 192 -25.77 20.47 9.86
N CYS A 193 -24.69 20.49 10.65
CA CYS A 193 -24.25 19.36 11.47
C CYS A 193 -24.85 19.32 12.89
N MET A 194 -25.95 20.05 13.12
CA MET A 194 -26.79 19.81 14.30
C MET A 194 -27.46 18.42 14.22
N GLY A 195 -27.66 17.88 13.02
CA GLY A 195 -28.03 16.49 12.77
C GLY A 195 -26.88 15.68 12.18
N CYS A 196 -27.01 14.36 12.18
CA CYS A 196 -26.00 13.44 11.61
C CYS A 196 -26.34 13.05 10.17
N SER A 197 -26.20 14.01 9.26
CA SER A 197 -26.20 13.74 7.82
C SER A 197 -24.89 13.06 7.38
N ASP A 198 -24.86 12.53 6.16
CA ASP A 198 -23.69 11.85 5.58
C ASP A 198 -22.42 12.74 5.52
N ASP A 199 -22.59 14.06 5.45
CA ASP A 199 -21.48 15.04 5.47
C ASP A 199 -20.96 15.33 6.88
N CYS A 200 -21.76 15.01 7.90
CA CYS A 200 -21.44 15.26 9.30
C CYS A 200 -20.95 14.00 10.03
N LEU A 201 -20.87 12.84 9.39
CA LEU A 201 -20.39 11.59 10.00
C LEU A 201 -18.94 11.67 10.53
N MET A 202 -18.19 12.68 10.08
CA MET A 202 -16.83 12.98 10.55
C MET A 202 -16.79 13.94 11.74
N CYS A 203 -17.94 14.39 12.25
CA CYS A 203 -18.08 15.29 13.38
C CYS A 203 -18.28 14.51 14.68
N SER A 204 -17.88 15.08 15.81
CA SER A 204 -17.64 14.30 17.04
C SER A 204 -18.93 13.75 17.61
N GLN A 205 -20.02 14.47 17.41
CA GLN A 205 -21.37 14.09 17.80
C GLN A 205 -21.98 12.97 16.92
N CYS A 206 -21.44 12.71 15.74
CA CYS A 206 -21.98 11.77 14.76
C CYS A 206 -21.08 10.57 14.49
N LEU A 207 -19.81 10.65 14.88
CA LEU A 207 -18.87 9.57 14.71
C LEU A 207 -19.22 8.40 15.64
N SER A 208 -19.61 7.27 15.06
CA SER A 208 -19.90 6.07 15.85
C SER A 208 -18.63 5.53 16.53
N GLU A 209 -18.77 4.84 17.67
CA GLU A 209 -17.62 4.22 18.37
C GLU A 209 -16.85 3.27 17.44
N LYS A 210 -17.59 2.49 16.64
CA LYS A 210 -17.06 1.55 15.65
C LYS A 210 -16.22 2.25 14.57
N ASP A 211 -16.73 3.33 14.00
CA ASP A 211 -16.02 4.06 12.96
C ASP A 211 -14.83 4.84 13.55
N GLY A 212 -14.97 5.34 14.78
CA GLY A 212 -13.88 5.91 15.54
C GLY A 212 -12.74 4.93 15.80
N ASP A 213 -13.05 3.66 16.10
CA ASP A 213 -12.05 2.61 16.25
C ASP A 213 -11.35 2.26 14.94
N ASN A 214 -12.09 2.22 13.84
CA ASN A 214 -11.52 2.00 12.51
C ASN A 214 -10.58 3.15 12.11
N ILE A 215 -11.02 4.40 12.26
CA ILE A 215 -10.19 5.58 11.99
C ILE A 215 -8.94 5.57 12.87
N ARG A 216 -9.07 5.24 14.16
CA ARG A 216 -7.93 5.12 15.07
C ARG A 216 -6.91 4.11 14.53
N ALA A 217 -7.37 2.94 14.08
CA ALA A 217 -6.50 1.93 13.49
C ALA A 217 -5.79 2.46 12.23
N SER A 218 -6.50 3.12 11.31
CA SER A 218 -5.91 3.69 10.10
C SER A 218 -4.88 4.79 10.39
N ILE A 219 -5.10 5.61 11.43
CA ILE A 219 -4.12 6.61 11.86
C ILE A 219 -2.87 5.92 12.42
N THR A 220 -3.04 4.93 13.29
CA THR A 220 -1.91 4.15 13.83
C THR A 220 -1.11 3.46 12.73
N GLU A 221 -1.78 2.82 11.76
CA GLU A 221 -1.13 2.22 10.59
C GLU A 221 -0.32 3.26 9.80
N HIS A 222 -0.90 4.45 9.57
CA HIS A 222 -0.21 5.51 8.87
C HIS A 222 1.04 6.00 9.61
N PHE A 223 0.99 6.19 10.93
CA PHE A 223 2.19 6.56 11.68
C PHE A 223 3.23 5.44 11.72
N ASN A 224 2.79 4.18 11.70
CA ASN A 224 3.67 3.01 11.73
C ASN A 224 4.06 2.47 10.35
N ARG A 225 3.81 3.22 9.27
CA ARG A 225 3.98 2.74 7.88
C ARG A 225 5.42 2.38 7.50
N VAL A 226 6.42 2.92 8.21
CA VAL A 226 7.85 2.75 7.88
C VAL A 226 8.08 2.96 6.37
N ASN A 227 8.83 2.10 5.69
CA ASN A 227 9.14 2.19 4.27
C ASN A 227 7.98 1.63 3.40
N THR A 228 6.75 2.02 3.69
CA THR A 228 5.58 1.70 2.87
C THR A 228 4.84 2.96 2.47
N ARG A 229 4.15 2.89 1.33
CA ARG A 229 3.19 3.91 0.88
C ARG A 229 1.78 3.35 0.90
N ARG A 230 0.82 4.24 1.10
CA ARG A 230 -0.61 3.90 1.08
C ARG A 230 -1.10 3.77 -0.36
N VAL A 231 -1.56 2.57 -0.73
CA VAL A 231 -2.19 2.27 -2.03
C VAL A 231 -3.71 2.46 -1.97
N PHE A 232 -4.30 2.13 -0.83
CA PHE A 232 -5.73 2.35 -0.55
C PHE A 232 -5.98 2.73 0.92
N PRO A 233 -6.79 3.78 1.17
CA PRO A 233 -7.20 4.82 0.22
C PRO A 233 -5.99 5.47 -0.47
N PRO A 234 -6.10 5.90 -1.73
CA PRO A 234 -4.94 6.40 -2.47
C PRO A 234 -4.25 7.56 -1.74
N ALA A 235 -2.93 7.65 -1.90
CA ALA A 235 -2.17 8.80 -1.44
C ALA A 235 -2.46 10.04 -2.30
N GLY A 236 -2.31 11.22 -1.71
CA GLY A 236 -2.48 12.49 -2.41
C GLY A 236 -3.92 13.04 -2.37
N LYS A 237 -4.00 14.34 -2.06
CA LYS A 237 -5.27 15.05 -1.85
C LYS A 237 -6.12 15.09 -3.12
N GLU A 238 -5.51 15.42 -4.25
CA GLU A 238 -6.23 15.53 -5.52
C GLU A 238 -6.70 14.16 -6.03
N THR A 239 -5.93 13.10 -5.78
CA THR A 239 -6.35 11.72 -6.08
C THR A 239 -7.55 11.32 -5.24
N LEU A 240 -7.52 11.59 -3.92
CA LEU A 240 -8.64 11.29 -3.01
C LEU A 240 -9.90 12.07 -3.37
N LYS A 241 -9.77 13.34 -3.75
CA LYS A 241 -10.89 14.23 -4.12
C LYS A 241 -11.70 13.69 -5.31
N HIS A 242 -11.00 13.14 -6.31
CA HIS A 242 -11.60 12.65 -7.55
C HIS A 242 -11.75 11.13 -7.58
N TYR A 243 -11.53 10.46 -6.44
CA TYR A 243 -11.59 9.01 -6.37
C TYR A 243 -13.03 8.53 -6.55
N ASP A 244 -13.28 7.68 -7.56
CA ASP A 244 -14.59 7.04 -7.73
C ASP A 244 -14.82 6.02 -6.61
N SER A 245 -15.70 6.39 -5.69
CA SER A 245 -16.05 5.55 -4.55
C SER A 245 -17.33 4.74 -4.77
N SER A 246 -17.97 4.80 -5.95
CA SER A 246 -19.29 4.21 -6.21
C SER A 246 -19.36 2.71 -5.86
N GLY A 247 -18.33 1.95 -6.26
CA GLY A 247 -18.19 0.51 -6.02
C GLY A 247 -17.72 0.10 -4.62
N LEU A 248 -17.40 1.06 -3.74
CA LEU A 248 -16.88 0.77 -2.40
C LEU A 248 -17.99 0.43 -1.39
N THR A 249 -17.61 -0.34 -0.36
CA THR A 249 -18.43 -0.52 0.85
C THR A 249 -18.63 0.81 1.59
N ALA A 250 -19.68 0.91 2.42
CA ALA A 250 -19.92 2.12 3.22
C ALA A 250 -18.72 2.47 4.12
N ALA A 251 -18.05 1.47 4.70
CA ALA A 251 -16.86 1.66 5.52
C ALA A 251 -15.69 2.24 4.70
N ASN A 252 -15.47 1.73 3.49
CA ASN A 252 -14.38 2.22 2.62
C ASN A 252 -14.70 3.61 2.04
N LYS A 253 -15.96 3.90 1.69
CA LYS A 253 -16.41 5.25 1.29
C LYS A 253 -16.11 6.26 2.39
N MET A 254 -16.48 5.90 3.63
CA MET A 254 -16.20 6.70 4.81
C MET A 254 -14.70 6.93 4.99
N LEU A 255 -13.88 5.89 4.84
CA LEU A 255 -12.44 5.99 5.00
C LEU A 255 -11.78 6.88 3.93
N VAL A 256 -12.17 6.77 2.66
CA VAL A 256 -11.69 7.65 1.58
C VAL A 256 -12.02 9.11 1.89
N LYS A 257 -13.27 9.40 2.28
CA LYS A 257 -13.73 10.74 2.66
C LYS A 257 -12.95 11.28 3.86
N TRP A 258 -12.71 10.45 4.87
CA TRP A 258 -11.94 10.81 6.05
C TRP A 258 -10.49 11.18 5.68
N PHE A 259 -9.79 10.35 4.90
CA PHE A 259 -8.42 10.65 4.46
C PHE A 259 -8.36 11.92 3.60
N TYR A 260 -9.36 12.17 2.74
CA TYR A 260 -9.45 13.41 1.98
C TYR A 260 -9.48 14.64 2.90
N HIS A 261 -10.41 14.68 3.86
CA HIS A 261 -10.51 15.80 4.78
C HIS A 261 -9.28 15.90 5.69
N LYS A 262 -8.71 14.78 6.12
CA LYS A 262 -7.46 14.77 6.87
C LYS A 262 -6.30 15.38 6.08
N CYS A 263 -6.19 15.10 4.78
CA CYS A 263 -5.22 15.74 3.89
C CYS A 263 -5.48 17.24 3.67
N VAL A 264 -6.75 17.67 3.70
CA VAL A 264 -7.11 19.09 3.63
C VAL A 264 -6.66 19.82 4.89
N ASP A 265 -6.90 19.23 6.06
CA ASP A 265 -6.55 19.81 7.35
C ASP A 265 -5.04 19.74 7.62
N ASP A 266 -4.38 18.67 7.17
CA ASP A 266 -2.95 18.39 7.36
C ASP A 266 -2.33 17.77 6.08
N PRO A 267 -1.74 18.59 5.19
CA PRO A 267 -1.13 18.11 3.95
C PRO A 267 -0.01 17.10 4.14
N TYR A 268 0.69 17.09 5.30
CA TYR A 268 1.78 16.15 5.57
C TYR A 268 1.27 14.73 5.82
N PHE A 269 0.02 14.58 6.26
CA PHE A 269 -0.60 13.27 6.47
C PHE A 269 -1.01 12.58 5.15
N CYS A 270 -0.88 13.28 4.02
CA CYS A 270 -1.40 12.79 2.76
C CYS A 270 -0.53 11.72 2.07
N TYR A 271 0.73 11.61 2.49
CA TYR A 271 1.76 10.75 1.89
C TYR A 271 2.43 9.84 2.91
#